data_AF-A0A7K0G750-F1
#
_entry.id   AF-A0A7K0G750-F1
#
_cell.length_a   1.000
_cell.length_b   1.000
_cell.length_c   1.000
_cell.angle_alpha   90.00
_cell.angle_beta   90.00
_cell.angle_gamma   90.00
#
_symmetry.space_group_name_H-M   'P 1'
#
loop_
_entity.id
_entity.type
_entity.pdbx_description
1 polymer ?
#
loop_
_entity_poly.entity_id
_entity_poly.type
_entity_poly.pdbx_seq_one_letter_code
_entity_poly.pdbx_strand_id
1 'polypeptide(L)'
;MDVNQNELEGKPHPAIEALGNCIYAGDGFGAAKAAGVLDYLGFPDTALYDGLALQVAGDFRAAIKTLMKVDEKSESRQMAIKSIITMCSITGDYSNLDWALAIAEDISPISELELRLNCAEHSFKEECEHDYPKKIISTPIQVIGKNKSEVEAYYNVCRMLGDMLACAYAYIRQGIEYQERASKDDPPFDEAPEAQRCLQSYKKALVILDSSRLIGFIKFRGDVGSLAECALSNYKWLEKIHIAKESNACAKASRIIANLCAPETHAAVNPISDSVLAIVNRFLIMRSPMICLVVDKYFEQLAHDAKMGDSKSIDCLNIAYVRAGLGDPCPEGFLDKVKRLFEGSPNIFNGTAIEDIEIFSAMTKKGRLALSNAERLFSLSQDDGVVDASHIALAFFRVLEFEYNGRLIKPLMDKLDFDKIRHITGYQFLRREKRSVIDRDFESWKREIDEISLIKSHVRETMTLGSIRELLRKIRFSNTHLDACAQELNRVIKLVLTPEGLTAFQLEYLEDALSQTDLSAYRNPGAHTGFLSFSKACEAREIVRYWLKEMGTWFMA
;
A
#
# COMPACT_ATOMS: atom_id res chain seq x y z
N MET A 1 24.39 13.79 -57.93
CA MET A 1 23.23 13.19 -58.60
C MET A 1 22.03 13.94 -58.09
N ASP A 2 21.46 14.78 -58.94
CA ASP A 2 20.30 15.62 -58.63
C ASP A 2 19.09 14.73 -58.33
N VAL A 3 18.55 14.85 -57.12
CA VAL A 3 17.24 14.31 -56.79
C VAL A 3 16.22 15.34 -57.26
N ASN A 4 15.48 14.97 -58.32
CA ASN A 4 14.37 15.73 -58.88
C ASN A 4 13.41 16.18 -57.77
N GLN A 5 13.35 17.50 -57.52
CA GLN A 5 12.44 18.13 -56.55
C GLN A 5 10.98 18.23 -57.05
N ASN A 6 10.61 17.57 -58.15
CA ASN A 6 9.34 17.84 -58.86
C ASN A 6 8.33 16.66 -58.93
N GLU A 7 8.39 15.65 -58.05
CA GLU A 7 7.41 14.53 -58.08
C GLU A 7 6.75 14.17 -56.73
N LEU A 8 6.60 15.12 -55.80
CA LEU A 8 5.84 14.90 -54.56
C LEU A 8 4.88 16.05 -54.24
N GLU A 9 3.99 16.38 -55.17
CA GLU A 9 2.80 17.16 -54.80
C GLU A 9 1.86 16.27 -53.96
N GLY A 10 1.96 16.42 -52.64
CA GLY A 10 0.95 15.98 -51.68
C GLY A 10 1.25 14.71 -50.88
N LYS A 11 2.41 14.06 -51.03
CA LYS A 11 2.81 12.92 -50.18
C LYS A 11 4.07 13.25 -49.36
N PRO A 12 4.07 13.00 -48.05
CA PRO A 12 5.25 13.21 -47.22
C PRO A 12 6.42 12.35 -47.71
N HIS A 13 7.65 12.86 -47.58
CA HIS A 13 8.84 12.13 -47.98
C HIS A 13 8.90 10.76 -47.24
N PRO A 14 9.32 9.65 -47.88
CA PRO A 14 9.29 8.32 -47.27
C PRO A 14 10.04 8.22 -45.94
N ALA A 15 11.10 9.02 -45.75
CA ALA A 15 11.83 9.08 -44.47
C ALA A 15 11.04 9.78 -43.35
N ILE A 16 10.17 10.76 -43.68
CA ILE A 16 9.25 11.39 -42.72
C ILE A 16 8.17 10.39 -42.33
N GLU A 17 7.62 9.66 -43.30
CA GLU A 17 6.63 8.61 -43.04
C GLU A 17 7.23 7.47 -42.20
N ALA A 18 8.46 7.05 -42.50
CA ALA A 18 9.19 6.07 -41.72
C ALA A 18 9.42 6.54 -40.28
N LEU A 19 9.84 7.80 -40.09
CA LEU A 19 10.00 8.37 -38.75
C LEU A 19 8.67 8.38 -37.99
N GLY A 20 7.58 8.83 -38.61
CA GLY A 20 6.24 8.82 -38.00
C GLY A 20 5.78 7.41 -37.61
N ASN A 21 6.02 6.42 -38.46
CA ASN A 21 5.69 5.02 -38.19
C ASN A 21 6.54 4.45 -37.04
N CYS A 22 7.84 4.76 -37.00
CA CYS A 22 8.71 4.35 -35.89
C CYS A 22 8.31 5.01 -34.57
N ILE A 23 7.93 6.30 -34.58
CA ILE A 23 7.39 6.98 -33.39
C ILE A 23 6.11 6.30 -32.92
N TYR A 24 5.17 6.02 -33.83
CA TYR A 24 3.91 5.34 -33.51
C TYR A 24 4.15 3.92 -32.96
N ALA A 25 5.15 3.21 -33.48
CA ALA A 25 5.51 1.87 -33.06
C ALA A 25 6.39 1.81 -31.79
N GLY A 26 6.88 2.95 -31.28
CA GLY A 26 7.83 2.98 -30.18
C GLY A 26 9.24 2.49 -30.54
N ASP A 27 9.61 2.45 -31.83
CA ASP A 27 10.90 1.97 -32.31
C ASP A 27 11.95 3.09 -32.33
N GLY A 28 12.65 3.26 -31.21
CA GLY A 28 13.68 4.31 -31.06
C GLY A 28 14.87 4.13 -32.01
N PHE A 29 15.25 2.89 -32.35
CA PHE A 29 16.37 2.63 -33.26
C PHE A 29 15.98 2.96 -34.70
N GLY A 30 14.80 2.54 -35.15
CA GLY A 30 14.24 2.90 -36.44
C GLY A 30 14.03 4.41 -36.57
N ALA A 31 13.54 5.06 -35.52
CA ALA A 31 13.36 6.52 -35.48
C ALA A 31 14.71 7.26 -35.62
N ALA A 32 15.75 6.84 -34.89
CA ALA A 32 17.08 7.43 -34.99
C ALA A 32 17.68 7.26 -36.40
N LYS A 33 17.48 6.09 -37.02
CA LYS A 33 17.93 5.84 -38.39
C LYS A 33 17.20 6.74 -39.39
N ALA A 34 15.88 6.91 -39.26
CA ALA A 34 15.09 7.77 -40.12
C ALA A 34 15.46 9.26 -39.94
N ALA A 35 15.68 9.71 -38.70
CA ALA A 35 16.16 11.07 -38.40
C ALA A 35 17.53 11.34 -39.03
N GLY A 36 18.48 10.41 -38.91
CA GLY A 36 19.80 10.55 -39.55
C GLY A 36 19.76 10.58 -41.08
N VAL A 37 18.77 9.91 -41.70
CA VAL A 37 18.54 10.03 -43.16
C VAL A 37 18.00 11.41 -43.51
N LEU A 38 17.08 11.98 -42.73
CA LEU A 38 16.57 13.34 -42.94
C LEU A 38 17.68 14.39 -42.80
N ASP A 39 18.56 14.24 -41.80
CA ASP A 39 19.73 15.10 -41.61
C ASP A 39 20.71 15.00 -42.79
N TYR A 40 21.04 13.78 -43.23
CA TYR A 40 21.89 13.56 -44.41
C TYR A 40 21.31 14.20 -45.68
N LEU A 41 19.99 14.18 -45.83
CA LEU A 41 19.28 14.79 -46.96
C LEU A 41 19.13 16.32 -46.83
N GLY A 42 19.59 16.92 -45.72
CA GLY A 42 19.55 18.36 -45.49
C GLY A 42 18.14 18.90 -45.23
N PHE A 43 17.24 18.09 -44.67
CA PHE A 43 15.94 18.58 -44.23
C PHE A 43 16.12 19.65 -43.14
N PRO A 44 15.27 20.70 -43.09
CA PRO A 44 15.30 21.68 -42.01
C PRO A 44 14.90 21.04 -40.68
N ASP A 45 15.20 21.72 -39.56
CA ASP A 45 14.82 21.31 -38.20
C ASP A 45 15.27 19.89 -37.79
N THR A 46 16.48 19.50 -38.16
CA THR A 46 17.04 18.16 -37.81
C THR A 46 17.03 17.91 -36.29
N ALA A 47 17.19 18.97 -35.49
CA ALA A 47 17.02 18.93 -34.04
C ALA A 47 15.63 18.46 -33.58
N LEU A 48 14.55 18.72 -34.33
CA LEU A 48 13.22 18.19 -34.05
C LEU A 48 13.23 16.66 -34.18
N TYR A 49 13.70 16.16 -35.32
CA TYR A 49 13.67 14.73 -35.63
C TYR A 49 14.57 13.92 -34.69
N ASP A 50 15.77 14.42 -34.41
CA ASP A 50 16.68 13.83 -33.43
C ASP A 50 16.08 13.85 -32.02
N GLY A 51 15.44 14.95 -31.63
CA GLY A 51 14.76 15.08 -30.35
C GLY A 51 13.61 14.09 -30.19
N LEU A 52 12.78 13.91 -31.22
CA LEU A 52 11.68 12.93 -31.22
C LEU A 52 12.21 11.49 -31.19
N ALA A 53 13.29 11.19 -31.92
CA ALA A 53 13.93 9.87 -31.86
C ALA A 53 14.46 9.55 -30.45
N LEU A 54 15.11 10.53 -29.80
CA LEU A 54 15.56 10.41 -28.41
C LEU A 54 14.39 10.24 -27.43
N GLN A 55 13.28 10.94 -27.65
CA GLN A 55 12.06 10.80 -26.85
C GLN A 55 11.51 9.36 -26.92
N VAL A 56 11.43 8.78 -28.11
CA VAL A 56 10.96 7.39 -28.30
C VAL A 56 11.94 6.37 -27.69
N ALA A 57 13.24 6.67 -27.74
CA ALA A 57 14.27 5.85 -27.09
C ALA A 57 14.28 5.98 -25.55
N GLY A 58 13.48 6.88 -24.98
CA GLY A 58 13.37 7.11 -23.53
C GLY A 58 14.46 8.00 -22.94
N ASP A 59 15.34 8.60 -23.75
CA ASP A 59 16.35 9.56 -23.27
C ASP A 59 15.78 10.98 -23.23
N PHE A 60 14.84 11.19 -22.30
CA PHE A 60 14.08 12.44 -22.19
C PHE A 60 14.96 13.66 -21.93
N ARG A 61 16.06 13.52 -21.17
CA ARG A 61 16.95 14.66 -20.87
C ARG A 61 17.75 15.09 -22.10
N ALA A 62 18.26 14.13 -22.88
CA ALA A 62 18.91 14.47 -24.15
C ALA A 62 17.89 15.02 -25.16
N ALA A 63 16.69 14.42 -25.22
CA ALA A 63 15.61 14.88 -26.08
C ALA A 63 15.23 16.35 -25.80
N ILE A 64 15.01 16.74 -24.54
CA ILE A 64 14.72 18.13 -24.15
C ILE A 64 15.83 19.06 -24.65
N LYS A 65 17.10 18.75 -24.34
CA LYS A 65 18.25 19.58 -24.77
C LYS A 65 18.36 19.72 -26.28
N THR A 66 18.00 18.68 -27.03
CA THR A 66 18.04 18.68 -28.49
C THR A 66 16.88 19.48 -29.06
N LEU A 67 15.65 19.28 -28.58
CA LEU A 67 14.46 20.01 -29.02
C LEU A 67 14.54 21.52 -28.74
N MET A 68 15.20 21.93 -27.66
CA MET A 68 15.42 23.35 -27.36
C MET A 68 16.19 24.09 -28.46
N LYS A 69 16.97 23.38 -29.29
CA LYS A 69 17.77 23.94 -30.40
C LYS A 69 16.96 24.20 -31.67
N VAL A 70 15.71 23.77 -31.75
CA VAL A 70 14.82 24.08 -32.89
C VAL A 70 14.65 25.61 -32.99
N ASP A 71 14.82 26.18 -34.18
CA ASP A 71 14.80 27.62 -34.39
C ASP A 71 13.46 28.25 -33.92
N GLU A 72 13.51 29.42 -33.28
CA GLU A 72 12.32 30.12 -32.79
C GLU A 72 11.35 30.51 -33.91
N LYS A 73 11.85 30.68 -35.14
CA LYS A 73 11.05 31.04 -36.32
C LYS A 73 10.57 29.82 -37.12
N SER A 74 10.93 28.61 -36.70
CA SER A 74 10.49 27.38 -37.37
C SER A 74 8.99 27.14 -37.17
N GLU A 75 8.31 26.70 -38.23
CA GLU A 75 6.92 26.21 -38.14
C GLU A 75 6.78 24.98 -37.24
N SER A 76 7.86 24.22 -37.06
CA SER A 76 7.93 23.05 -36.19
C SER A 76 8.12 23.40 -34.71
N ARG A 77 8.34 24.67 -34.36
CA ARG A 77 8.68 25.10 -33.00
C ARG A 77 7.61 24.70 -31.99
N GLN A 78 6.32 24.91 -32.31
CA GLN A 78 5.23 24.55 -31.40
C GLN A 78 5.14 23.04 -31.15
N MET A 79 5.50 22.20 -32.14
CA MET A 79 5.60 20.75 -31.95
C MET A 79 6.74 20.40 -30.97
N ALA A 80 7.91 21.02 -31.14
CA ALA A 80 9.03 20.84 -30.22
C ALA A 80 8.65 21.26 -28.78
N ILE A 81 7.97 22.41 -28.63
CA ILE A 81 7.49 22.91 -27.32
C ILE A 81 6.52 21.93 -26.66
N LYS A 82 5.54 21.38 -27.39
CA LYS A 82 4.59 20.38 -26.86
C LYS A 82 5.30 19.11 -26.38
N SER A 83 6.29 18.62 -27.13
CA SER A 83 7.12 17.49 -26.72
C SER A 83 7.97 17.82 -25.48
N ILE A 84 8.57 19.00 -25.41
CA ILE A 84 9.34 19.45 -24.23
C ILE A 84 8.45 19.49 -23.00
N ILE A 85 7.26 20.09 -23.08
CA ILE A 85 6.29 20.16 -21.96
C ILE A 85 5.98 18.75 -21.43
N THR A 86 5.63 17.84 -22.34
CA THR A 86 5.30 16.45 -21.98
C THR A 86 6.48 15.80 -21.25
N MET A 87 7.68 15.90 -21.79
CA MET A 87 8.87 15.30 -21.18
C MET A 87 9.23 15.94 -19.84
N CYS A 88 9.16 17.27 -19.72
CA CYS A 88 9.43 17.97 -18.45
C CYS A 88 8.43 17.56 -17.35
N SER A 89 7.17 17.30 -17.72
CA SER A 89 6.16 16.81 -16.77
C SER A 89 6.48 15.40 -16.22
N ILE A 90 7.17 14.56 -17.00
CA ILE A 90 7.55 13.19 -16.64
C ILE A 90 8.90 13.15 -15.92
N THR A 91 9.85 14.02 -16.31
CA THR A 91 11.19 14.05 -15.73
C THR A 91 11.29 14.89 -14.46
N GLY A 92 10.25 15.69 -14.16
CA GLY A 92 10.24 16.60 -13.03
C GLY A 92 11.09 17.87 -13.23
N ASP A 93 11.42 18.22 -14.48
CA ASP A 93 12.22 19.40 -14.82
C ASP A 93 11.36 20.66 -14.81
N TYR A 94 11.22 21.25 -13.62
CA TYR A 94 10.30 22.35 -13.38
C TYR A 94 10.69 23.63 -14.12
N SER A 95 11.99 23.92 -14.17
CA SER A 95 12.53 25.13 -14.79
C SER A 95 12.25 25.16 -16.30
N ASN A 96 12.49 24.05 -17.00
CA ASN A 96 12.20 23.96 -18.43
C ASN A 96 10.70 23.86 -18.70
N LEU A 97 9.91 23.28 -17.79
CA LEU A 97 8.45 23.30 -17.91
C LEU A 97 7.89 24.73 -17.85
N ASP A 98 8.32 25.55 -16.88
CA ASP A 98 7.82 26.93 -16.74
C ASP A 98 8.15 27.79 -17.96
N TRP A 99 9.38 27.67 -18.46
CA TRP A 99 9.80 28.30 -19.71
C TRP A 99 8.94 27.84 -20.89
N ALA A 100 8.72 26.54 -21.05
CA ALA A 100 7.99 25.99 -22.19
C ALA A 100 6.51 26.37 -22.17
N LEU A 101 5.88 26.38 -20.98
CA LEU A 101 4.49 26.82 -20.79
C LEU A 101 4.31 28.31 -21.09
N ALA A 102 5.31 29.15 -20.79
CA ALA A 102 5.24 30.60 -21.05
C ALA A 102 5.19 30.96 -22.56
N ILE A 103 5.61 30.05 -23.44
CA ILE A 103 5.65 30.24 -24.89
C ILE A 103 4.73 29.30 -25.67
N ALA A 104 4.08 28.36 -24.97
CA ALA A 104 3.17 27.41 -25.59
C ALA A 104 1.86 28.09 -26.00
N GLU A 105 1.40 27.75 -27.19
CA GLU A 105 0.08 28.13 -27.69
C GLU A 105 -0.97 27.08 -27.30
N ASP A 106 -2.20 27.52 -27.02
CA ASP A 106 -3.39 26.67 -26.85
C ASP A 106 -3.38 25.69 -25.65
N ILE A 107 -2.83 26.08 -24.50
CA ILE A 107 -2.94 25.31 -23.25
C ILE A 107 -4.04 25.89 -22.36
N SER A 108 -5.04 25.08 -22.02
CA SER A 108 -6.09 25.48 -21.07
C SER A 108 -5.51 25.61 -19.65
N PRO A 109 -6.06 26.48 -18.79
CA PRO A 109 -5.57 26.62 -17.41
C PRO A 109 -5.61 25.31 -16.60
N ILE A 110 -6.58 24.42 -16.86
CA ILE A 110 -6.66 23.13 -16.16
C ILE A 110 -5.61 22.13 -16.65
N SER A 111 -5.31 22.12 -17.95
CA SER A 111 -4.23 21.32 -18.53
C SER A 111 -2.86 21.79 -18.07
N GLU A 112 -2.66 23.11 -17.98
CA GLU A 112 -1.43 23.67 -17.40
C GLU A 112 -1.26 23.22 -15.94
N LEU A 113 -2.33 23.29 -15.14
CA LEU A 113 -2.29 22.83 -13.75
C LEU A 113 -1.93 21.33 -13.68
N GLU A 114 -2.59 20.48 -14.47
CA GLU A 114 -2.27 19.04 -14.55
C GLU A 114 -0.79 18.80 -14.83
N LEU A 115 -0.22 19.45 -15.85
CA LEU A 115 1.20 19.32 -16.22
C LEU A 115 2.14 19.74 -15.09
N ARG A 116 1.82 20.85 -14.41
CA ARG A 116 2.61 21.35 -13.27
C ARG A 116 2.53 20.40 -12.08
N LEU A 117 1.36 19.82 -11.80
CA LEU A 117 1.21 18.82 -10.73
C LEU A 117 1.97 17.53 -11.08
N ASN A 118 1.89 17.04 -12.33
CA ASN A 118 2.66 15.88 -12.79
C ASN A 118 4.17 16.10 -12.62
N CYS A 119 4.67 17.26 -13.05
CA CYS A 119 6.07 17.63 -12.87
C CYS A 119 6.48 17.63 -11.39
N ALA A 120 5.64 18.18 -10.52
CA ALA A 120 5.84 18.19 -9.09
C ALA A 120 5.91 16.80 -8.47
N GLU A 121 5.12 15.85 -8.98
CA GLU A 121 5.14 14.46 -8.53
C GLU A 121 6.43 13.75 -8.93
N HIS A 122 7.08 14.16 -10.02
CA HIS A 122 8.30 13.53 -10.54
C HIS A 122 9.60 14.25 -10.15
N SER A 123 9.52 15.47 -9.61
CA SER A 123 10.70 16.25 -9.24
C SER A 123 11.54 15.63 -8.12
N PHE A 124 12.86 15.80 -8.24
CA PHE A 124 13.82 15.46 -7.20
C PHE A 124 13.94 16.59 -6.18
N LYS A 125 14.35 16.19 -4.98
CA LYS A 125 14.14 16.85 -3.69
C LYS A 125 14.72 18.26 -3.52
N GLU A 126 15.66 18.70 -4.35
CA GLU A 126 16.36 19.98 -4.20
C GLU A 126 15.70 21.13 -4.98
N GLU A 127 14.93 20.83 -6.03
CA GLU A 127 14.34 21.86 -6.92
C GLU A 127 12.97 22.36 -6.43
N CYS A 128 12.27 21.58 -5.60
CA CYS A 128 10.93 21.93 -5.11
C CYS A 128 10.89 23.05 -4.06
N GLU A 129 11.97 23.27 -3.29
CA GLU A 129 11.93 24.22 -2.16
C GLU A 129 12.06 25.69 -2.60
N HIS A 130 12.47 25.97 -3.85
CA HIS A 130 12.76 27.34 -4.30
C HIS A 130 11.94 27.82 -5.50
N ASP A 131 11.46 26.94 -6.39
CA ASP A 131 10.85 27.36 -7.67
C ASP A 131 9.43 26.82 -7.94
N TYR A 132 8.76 26.22 -6.96
CA TYR A 132 7.34 25.89 -7.13
C TYR A 132 6.52 27.16 -7.35
N PRO A 133 5.67 27.26 -8.38
CA PRO A 133 5.39 28.50 -9.05
C PRO A 133 4.57 29.40 -8.13
N LYS A 134 5.25 30.40 -7.56
CA LYS A 134 4.61 31.60 -7.00
C LYS A 134 3.92 32.42 -8.10
N LYS A 135 4.14 32.11 -9.38
CA LYS A 135 3.43 32.69 -10.53
C LYS A 135 2.10 31.96 -10.76
N ILE A 136 1.20 32.33 -9.86
CA ILE A 136 -0.25 32.36 -9.91
C ILE A 136 -0.81 32.34 -11.36
N ILE A 137 -1.53 31.27 -11.69
CA ILE A 137 -2.74 31.37 -12.53
C ILE A 137 -3.66 32.35 -11.80
N SER A 138 -3.69 33.62 -12.24
CA SER A 138 -4.32 34.76 -11.54
C SER A 138 -5.84 34.73 -11.52
N THR A 139 -6.42 33.74 -12.18
CA THR A 139 -7.86 33.58 -12.29
C THR A 139 -8.22 32.19 -11.76
N PRO A 140 -9.09 32.08 -10.75
CA PRO A 140 -9.59 30.79 -10.30
C PRO A 140 -10.09 29.99 -11.50
N ILE A 141 -9.59 28.76 -11.67
CA ILE A 141 -9.95 27.93 -12.82
C ILE A 141 -11.43 27.59 -12.68
N GLN A 142 -12.27 28.15 -13.57
CA GLN A 142 -13.65 27.73 -13.73
C GLN A 142 -13.68 26.58 -14.73
N VAL A 143 -14.06 25.38 -14.25
CA VAL A 143 -14.26 24.22 -15.13
C VAL A 143 -15.57 24.43 -15.89
N ILE A 144 -15.51 25.16 -17.01
CA ILE A 144 -16.62 25.27 -17.93
C ILE A 144 -16.44 24.16 -18.95
N GLY A 145 -16.76 22.91 -18.56
CA GLY A 145 -16.57 21.73 -19.40
C GLY A 145 -17.22 21.92 -20.77
N LYS A 146 -16.40 22.12 -21.81
CA LYS A 146 -16.84 22.26 -23.20
C LYS A 146 -16.16 21.28 -24.14
N ASN A 147 -14.96 20.77 -23.83
CA ASN A 147 -14.25 19.78 -24.64
C ASN A 147 -13.74 18.61 -23.77
N LYS A 148 -13.46 17.46 -24.40
CA LYS A 148 -13.09 16.21 -23.72
C LYS A 148 -11.76 16.32 -22.96
N SER A 149 -10.77 17.01 -23.53
CA SER A 149 -9.43 17.13 -22.96
C SER A 149 -9.42 17.90 -21.64
N GLU A 150 -10.21 18.97 -21.52
CA GLU A 150 -10.35 19.71 -20.25
C GLU A 150 -11.01 18.87 -19.17
N VAL A 151 -11.97 18.01 -19.53
CA VAL A 151 -12.64 17.10 -18.58
C VAL A 151 -11.67 16.00 -18.11
N GLU A 152 -10.86 15.45 -19.01
CA GLU A 152 -9.81 14.47 -18.66
C GLU A 152 -8.74 15.09 -17.76
N ALA A 153 -8.22 16.27 -18.11
CA ALA A 153 -7.26 17.01 -17.29
C ALA A 153 -7.83 17.33 -15.90
N TYR A 154 -9.10 17.73 -15.86
CA TYR A 154 -9.82 18.01 -14.62
C TYR A 154 -9.91 16.77 -13.70
N TYR A 155 -10.27 15.62 -14.26
CA TYR A 155 -10.30 14.35 -13.54
C TYR A 155 -8.91 14.01 -12.99
N ASN A 156 -7.86 14.15 -13.81
CA ASN A 156 -6.48 13.86 -13.40
C ASN A 156 -6.00 14.77 -12.26
N VAL A 157 -6.31 16.07 -12.30
CA VAL A 157 -6.03 16.99 -11.19
C VAL A 157 -6.73 16.54 -9.90
N CYS A 158 -8.03 16.22 -9.96
CA CYS A 158 -8.76 15.76 -8.79
C CYS A 158 -8.19 14.45 -8.23
N ARG A 159 -7.84 13.52 -9.13
CA ARG A 159 -7.22 12.23 -8.82
C ARG A 159 -5.91 12.43 -8.06
N MET A 160 -5.00 13.26 -8.60
CA MET A 160 -3.70 13.56 -7.98
C MET A 160 -3.84 14.22 -6.61
N LEU A 161 -4.75 15.18 -6.46
CA LEU A 161 -5.01 15.80 -5.16
C LEU A 161 -5.55 14.79 -4.14
N GLY A 162 -6.43 13.88 -4.57
CA GLY A 162 -6.90 12.76 -3.76
C GLY A 162 -5.76 11.83 -3.34
N ASP A 163 -4.88 11.47 -4.27
CA ASP A 163 -3.70 10.62 -4.03
C ASP A 163 -2.75 11.25 -3.01
N MET A 164 -2.40 12.53 -3.20
CA MET A 164 -1.49 13.23 -2.30
C MET A 164 -2.09 13.42 -0.89
N LEU A 165 -3.41 13.62 -0.78
CA LEU A 165 -4.06 13.72 0.52
C LEU A 165 -4.04 12.36 1.24
N ALA A 166 -4.29 11.26 0.53
CA ALA A 166 -4.18 9.91 1.09
C ALA A 166 -2.74 9.59 1.54
N CYS A 167 -1.75 9.90 0.70
CA CYS A 167 -0.33 9.73 1.01
C CYS A 167 0.09 10.54 2.24
N ALA A 168 -0.34 11.81 2.34
CA ALA A 168 -0.05 12.65 3.49
C ALA A 168 -0.54 12.02 4.80
N TYR A 169 -1.75 11.47 4.82
CA TYR A 169 -2.28 10.75 5.99
C TYR A 169 -1.59 9.41 6.24
N ALA A 170 -1.14 8.70 5.20
CA ALA A 170 -0.32 7.51 5.35
C ALA A 170 1.03 7.83 6.03
N TYR A 171 1.65 8.96 5.70
CA TYR A 171 2.89 9.42 6.36
C TYR A 171 2.65 9.85 7.81
N ILE A 172 1.56 10.57 8.09
CA ILE A 172 1.15 10.87 9.48
C ILE A 172 0.96 9.58 10.29
N ARG A 173 0.38 8.56 9.65
CA ARG A 173 0.19 7.25 10.26
C ARG A 173 1.49 6.50 10.53
N GLN A 174 2.50 6.62 9.67
CA GLN A 174 3.83 6.09 9.97
C GLN A 174 4.41 6.75 11.23
N GLY A 175 4.16 8.05 11.43
CA GLY A 175 4.49 8.75 12.68
C GLY A 175 3.75 8.20 13.90
N ILE A 176 2.45 7.89 13.76
CA ILE A 176 1.67 7.20 14.81
C ILE A 176 2.30 5.85 15.17
N GLU A 177 2.58 5.01 14.16
CA GLU A 177 3.14 3.67 14.34
C GLU A 177 4.57 3.69 14.88
N TYR A 178 5.35 4.72 14.53
CA TYR A 178 6.66 4.95 15.14
C TYR A 178 6.50 5.25 16.63
N GLN A 179 5.64 6.21 16.99
CA GLN A 179 5.43 6.60 18.39
C GLN A 179 4.89 5.45 19.26
N GLU A 180 4.12 4.53 18.67
CA GLU A 180 3.64 3.32 19.39
C GLU A 180 4.72 2.27 19.65
N ARG A 181 5.80 2.27 18.85
CA ARG A 181 6.92 1.32 18.97
C ARG A 181 8.15 1.90 19.65
N ALA A 182 8.30 3.23 19.59
CA ALA A 182 9.43 3.96 20.14
C ALA A 182 9.48 3.86 21.67
N SER A 183 10.67 3.62 22.20
CA SER A 183 10.99 3.69 23.62
C SER A 183 11.17 5.13 24.07
N LYS A 184 11.24 5.38 25.38
CA LYS A 184 11.47 6.74 25.93
C LYS A 184 12.81 7.36 25.51
N ASP A 185 13.78 6.53 25.15
CA ASP A 185 15.12 6.95 24.75
C ASP A 185 15.26 7.16 23.23
N ASP A 186 14.24 6.80 22.45
CA ASP A 186 14.23 7.01 21.00
C ASP A 186 13.94 8.49 20.67
N PRO A 187 14.55 9.04 19.61
CA PRO A 187 14.31 10.43 19.21
C PRO A 187 12.85 10.65 18.78
N PRO A 188 12.35 11.90 18.83
CA PRO A 188 11.08 12.25 18.20
C PRO A 188 11.03 11.83 16.72
N PHE A 189 9.84 11.52 16.21
CA PHE A 189 9.67 11.04 14.83
C PHE A 189 10.27 11.98 13.78
N ASP A 190 10.20 13.28 13.99
CA ASP A 190 10.74 14.29 13.07
C ASP A 190 12.26 14.47 13.14
N GLU A 191 12.91 13.86 14.14
CA GLU A 191 14.36 13.83 14.33
C GLU A 191 14.97 12.45 14.02
N ALA A 192 14.13 11.42 13.90
CA ALA A 192 14.58 10.05 13.63
C ALA A 192 15.15 9.91 12.19
N PRO A 193 16.39 9.39 12.03
CA PRO A 193 16.99 9.21 10.69
C PRO A 193 16.15 8.34 9.75
N GLU A 194 15.51 7.31 10.28
CA GLU A 194 14.62 6.41 9.52
C GLU A 194 13.33 7.09 9.04
N ALA A 195 12.89 8.14 9.72
CA ALA A 195 11.73 8.93 9.30
C ALA A 195 12.08 9.92 8.19
N GLN A 196 13.38 10.21 7.97
CA GLN A 196 13.80 11.31 7.11
C GLN A 196 13.16 11.22 5.72
N ARG A 197 13.07 10.03 5.09
CA ARG A 197 12.43 9.82 3.77
C ARG A 197 10.92 10.12 3.80
N CYS A 198 10.22 9.67 4.84
CA CYS A 198 8.80 9.92 5.06
C CYS A 198 8.51 11.43 5.17
N LEU A 199 9.33 12.17 5.92
CA LEU A 199 9.17 13.62 6.09
C LEU A 199 9.29 14.38 4.75
N GLN A 200 10.19 13.94 3.85
CA GLN A 200 10.38 14.55 2.51
C GLN A 200 9.18 14.28 1.62
N SER A 201 8.71 13.02 1.61
CA SER A 201 7.54 12.65 0.82
C SER A 201 6.28 13.37 1.32
N TYR A 202 6.14 13.56 2.63
CA TYR A 202 5.07 14.38 3.20
C TYR A 202 5.16 15.85 2.75
N LYS A 203 6.35 16.47 2.81
CA LYS A 203 6.56 17.84 2.30
C LYS A 203 6.19 17.95 0.82
N LYS A 204 6.60 16.98 -0.01
CA LYS A 204 6.27 16.92 -1.44
C LYS A 204 4.76 16.85 -1.66
N ALA A 205 4.05 16.00 -0.90
CA ALA A 205 2.61 15.94 -0.95
C ALA A 205 1.96 17.27 -0.58
N LEU A 206 2.49 17.99 0.43
CA LEU A 206 1.97 19.31 0.82
C LEU A 206 2.11 20.36 -0.29
N VAL A 207 3.22 20.36 -1.02
CA VAL A 207 3.44 21.27 -2.15
C VAL A 207 2.37 21.08 -3.22
N ILE A 208 2.08 19.83 -3.60
CA ILE A 208 1.04 19.51 -4.58
C ILE A 208 -0.35 19.89 -4.04
N LEU A 209 -0.64 19.56 -2.77
CA LEU A 209 -1.92 19.86 -2.14
C LEU A 209 -2.19 21.36 -2.01
N ASP A 210 -1.17 22.20 -1.86
CA ASP A 210 -1.37 23.64 -1.75
C ASP A 210 -1.87 24.27 -3.06
N SER A 211 -1.57 23.63 -4.20
CA SER A 211 -2.10 24.02 -5.52
C SER A 211 -3.63 23.94 -5.61
N SER A 212 -4.30 23.25 -4.67
CA SER A 212 -5.77 23.26 -4.57
C SER A 212 -6.36 24.66 -4.40
N ARG A 213 -5.59 25.64 -3.90
CA ARG A 213 -5.99 27.05 -3.80
C ARG A 213 -6.27 27.72 -5.16
N LEU A 214 -5.70 27.18 -6.24
CA LEU A 214 -5.87 27.68 -7.61
C LEU A 214 -7.20 27.22 -8.24
N ILE A 215 -7.90 26.29 -7.58
CA ILE A 215 -9.08 25.62 -8.11
C ILE A 215 -10.34 26.26 -7.50
N GLY A 216 -10.99 27.14 -8.26
CA GLY A 216 -12.07 28.01 -7.76
C GLY A 216 -13.37 27.30 -7.31
N PHE A 217 -13.59 26.04 -7.70
CA PHE A 217 -14.82 25.32 -7.34
C PHE A 217 -14.64 24.36 -6.14
N ILE A 218 -13.42 24.11 -5.65
CA ILE A 218 -13.21 23.35 -4.40
C ILE A 218 -13.67 24.25 -3.25
N LYS A 219 -14.97 24.17 -2.95
CA LYS A 219 -15.56 24.87 -1.81
C LYS A 219 -15.20 24.15 -0.53
N PHE A 220 -14.12 24.57 0.10
CA PHE A 220 -13.84 24.19 1.47
C PHE A 220 -14.98 24.68 2.39
N ARG A 221 -15.57 23.80 3.19
CA ARG A 221 -16.54 24.20 4.23
C ARG A 221 -15.77 24.56 5.50
N GLY A 222 -15.99 25.75 6.07
CA GLY A 222 -15.42 26.16 7.36
C GLY A 222 -14.02 26.80 7.25
N ASP A 223 -13.19 26.58 8.28
CA ASP A 223 -11.89 27.24 8.53
C ASP A 223 -10.69 26.70 7.72
N VAL A 224 -10.92 25.95 6.64
CA VAL A 224 -9.86 25.33 5.85
C VAL A 224 -9.64 26.11 4.56
N GLY A 225 -8.44 26.65 4.35
CA GLY A 225 -8.04 27.41 3.16
C GLY A 225 -7.38 26.58 2.05
N SER A 226 -6.92 25.36 2.32
CA SER A 226 -6.38 24.44 1.28
C SER A 226 -6.42 22.97 1.69
N LEU A 227 -6.19 22.08 0.72
CA LEU A 227 -5.99 20.65 1.01
C LEU A 227 -4.71 20.38 1.81
N ALA A 228 -3.69 21.24 1.73
CA ALA A 228 -2.49 21.13 2.55
C ALA A 228 -2.84 21.34 4.05
N GLU A 229 -3.74 22.29 4.35
CA GLU A 229 -4.24 22.50 5.71
C GLU A 229 -5.08 21.31 6.20
N CYS A 230 -5.89 20.70 5.32
CA CYS A 230 -6.56 19.43 5.62
C CYS A 230 -5.58 18.29 5.94
N ALA A 231 -4.39 18.32 5.34
CA ALA A 231 -3.28 17.41 5.62
C ALA A 231 -2.46 17.84 6.84
N LEU A 232 -2.96 18.77 7.66
CA LEU A 232 -2.37 19.24 8.92
C LEU A 232 -1.04 19.99 8.73
N SER A 233 -0.82 20.63 7.58
CA SER A 233 0.41 21.37 7.27
C SER A 233 0.83 22.37 8.35
N ASN A 234 -0.14 23.08 8.95
CA ASN A 234 0.06 24.14 9.96
C ASN A 234 0.54 23.68 11.34
N TYR A 235 0.56 22.37 11.61
CA TYR A 235 0.89 21.80 12.93
C TYR A 235 2.32 21.28 13.02
N LYS A 236 2.86 21.05 14.22
CA LYS A 236 4.11 20.26 14.37
C LYS A 236 3.83 18.77 14.31
N TRP A 237 4.86 17.92 14.15
CA TRP A 237 4.67 16.47 13.97
C TRP A 237 3.97 15.78 15.15
N LEU A 238 4.35 16.11 16.38
CA LEU A 238 3.67 15.59 17.56
C LEU A 238 2.18 15.97 17.58
N GLU A 239 1.85 17.21 17.22
CA GLU A 239 0.47 17.69 17.14
C GLU A 239 -0.29 17.01 15.99
N LYS A 240 0.33 16.85 14.82
CA LYS A 240 -0.25 16.11 13.67
C LYS A 240 -0.67 14.70 14.08
N ILE A 241 0.22 13.99 14.76
CA ILE A 241 0.01 12.62 15.25
C ILE A 241 -1.14 12.58 16.26
N HIS A 242 -1.15 13.51 17.23
CA HIS A 242 -2.21 13.59 18.24
C HIS A 242 -3.57 13.92 17.62
N ILE A 243 -3.66 14.92 16.75
CA ILE A 243 -4.88 15.28 16.02
C ILE A 243 -5.37 14.08 15.18
N ALA A 244 -4.48 13.38 14.49
CA ALA A 244 -4.86 12.23 13.68
C ALA A 244 -5.36 11.03 14.51
N LYS A 245 -4.89 10.86 15.76
CA LYS A 245 -5.34 9.81 16.70
C LYS A 245 -6.69 10.15 17.34
N GLU A 246 -6.86 11.39 17.79
CA GLU A 246 -7.95 11.75 18.71
C GLU A 246 -9.11 12.51 18.04
N SER A 247 -8.91 13.03 16.84
CA SER A 247 -9.95 13.77 16.11
C SER A 247 -10.51 12.98 14.92
N ASN A 248 -11.57 13.52 14.32
CA ASN A 248 -12.14 13.01 13.07
C ASN A 248 -11.38 13.48 11.82
N ALA A 249 -10.12 13.89 11.93
CA ALA A 249 -9.31 14.42 10.82
C ALA A 249 -9.23 13.45 9.63
N CYS A 250 -8.94 12.17 9.88
CA CYS A 250 -8.90 11.14 8.84
C CYS A 250 -10.26 11.02 8.12
N ALA A 251 -11.38 10.99 8.87
CA ALA A 251 -12.72 10.93 8.29
C ALA A 251 -13.08 12.21 7.50
N LYS A 252 -12.65 13.39 7.94
CA LYS A 252 -12.81 14.65 7.19
C LYS A 252 -12.05 14.60 5.86
N ALA A 253 -10.79 14.18 5.88
CA ALA A 253 -9.98 14.00 4.67
C ALA A 253 -10.60 12.97 3.73
N SER A 254 -11.12 11.85 4.25
CA SER A 254 -11.84 10.86 3.44
C SER A 254 -13.08 11.42 2.74
N ARG A 255 -13.88 12.25 3.42
CA ARG A 255 -15.03 12.92 2.78
C ARG A 255 -14.60 13.85 1.64
N ILE A 256 -13.47 14.55 1.81
CA ILE A 256 -12.92 15.41 0.77
C ILE A 256 -12.47 14.58 -0.44
N ILE A 257 -11.73 13.50 -0.22
CA ILE A 257 -11.32 12.57 -1.30
C ILE A 257 -12.55 12.02 -2.02
N ALA A 258 -13.58 11.57 -1.29
CA ALA A 258 -14.81 11.07 -1.89
C ALA A 258 -15.54 12.12 -2.75
N ASN A 259 -15.49 13.39 -2.35
CA ASN A 259 -16.07 14.48 -3.14
C ASN A 259 -15.22 14.83 -4.37
N LEU A 260 -13.89 14.88 -4.23
CA LEU A 260 -12.98 15.17 -5.34
C LEU A 260 -13.09 14.12 -6.44
N CYS A 261 -13.24 12.85 -6.08
CA CYS A 261 -13.27 11.72 -7.01
C CYS A 261 -14.69 11.16 -7.22
N ALA A 262 -15.73 11.92 -6.87
CA ALA A 262 -17.11 11.46 -6.96
C ALA A 262 -17.48 11.12 -8.43
N PRO A 263 -18.01 9.91 -8.71
CA PRO A 263 -18.46 9.52 -10.05
C PRO A 263 -19.34 10.57 -10.76
N GLU A 264 -20.24 11.23 -10.02
CA GLU A 264 -21.15 12.24 -10.55
C GLU A 264 -20.41 13.47 -11.12
N THR A 265 -19.19 13.73 -10.63
CA THR A 265 -18.33 14.84 -11.07
C THR A 265 -17.54 14.49 -12.33
N HIS A 266 -17.37 13.18 -12.61
CA HIS A 266 -16.46 12.66 -13.64
C HIS A 266 -17.13 11.71 -14.64
N ALA A 267 -18.47 11.68 -14.66
CA ALA A 267 -19.26 10.71 -15.43
C ALA A 267 -18.98 10.70 -16.94
N ALA A 268 -18.45 11.80 -17.49
CA ALA A 268 -18.11 11.91 -18.91
C ALA A 268 -16.78 11.23 -19.30
N VAL A 269 -15.92 10.90 -18.33
CA VAL A 269 -14.56 10.40 -18.58
C VAL A 269 -14.23 9.12 -17.84
N ASN A 270 -14.94 8.80 -16.76
CA ASN A 270 -14.62 7.64 -15.94
C ASN A 270 -15.86 6.84 -15.54
N PRO A 271 -15.87 5.51 -15.72
CA PRO A 271 -16.91 4.65 -15.18
C PRO A 271 -17.09 4.83 -13.67
N ILE A 272 -18.28 4.51 -13.18
CA ILE A 272 -18.60 4.59 -11.74
C ILE A 272 -17.67 3.66 -10.95
N SER A 273 -17.50 2.42 -11.42
CA SER A 273 -16.65 1.41 -10.75
C SER A 273 -15.19 1.88 -10.63
N ASP A 274 -14.62 2.47 -11.67
CA ASP A 274 -13.28 3.05 -11.66
C ASP A 274 -13.13 4.18 -10.63
N SER A 275 -14.10 5.08 -10.59
CA SER A 275 -14.09 6.22 -9.66
C SER A 275 -14.22 5.76 -8.21
N VAL A 276 -15.14 4.81 -7.94
CA VAL A 276 -15.32 4.24 -6.60
C VAL A 276 -14.10 3.45 -6.16
N LEU A 277 -13.54 2.59 -7.02
CA LEU A 277 -12.34 1.82 -6.70
C LEU A 277 -11.16 2.75 -6.38
N ALA A 278 -11.01 3.83 -7.13
CA ALA A 278 -9.98 4.82 -6.86
C ALA A 278 -10.17 5.51 -5.50
N ILE A 279 -11.41 5.78 -5.07
CA ILE A 279 -11.69 6.27 -3.70
C ILE A 279 -11.34 5.20 -2.66
N VAL A 280 -11.78 3.96 -2.87
CA VAL A 280 -11.54 2.83 -1.96
C VAL A 280 -10.05 2.59 -1.76
N ASN A 281 -9.25 2.58 -2.83
CA ASN A 281 -7.80 2.41 -2.75
C ASN A 281 -7.12 3.50 -1.92
N ARG A 282 -7.52 4.77 -2.08
CA ARG A 282 -7.04 5.87 -1.25
C ARG A 282 -7.42 5.70 0.21
N PHE A 283 -8.64 5.24 0.47
CA PHE A 283 -9.10 4.95 1.82
C PHE A 283 -8.31 3.81 2.46
N LEU A 284 -7.94 2.78 1.69
CA LEU A 284 -7.05 1.71 2.17
C LEU A 284 -5.66 2.25 2.53
N ILE A 285 -5.06 3.11 1.69
CA ILE A 285 -3.75 3.74 1.93
C ILE A 285 -3.74 4.52 3.26
N MET A 286 -4.74 5.38 3.47
CA MET A 286 -4.85 6.14 4.72
C MET A 286 -5.48 5.34 5.87
N ARG A 287 -5.90 4.09 5.61
CA ARG A 287 -6.66 3.20 6.50
C ARG A 287 -7.89 3.89 7.12
N SER A 288 -8.69 4.49 6.25
CA SER A 288 -9.94 5.17 6.60
C SER A 288 -11.03 4.17 6.98
N PRO A 289 -11.82 4.46 8.03
CA PRO A 289 -13.00 3.68 8.38
C PRO A 289 -14.21 3.93 7.46
N MET A 290 -14.12 4.82 6.47
CA MET A 290 -15.26 5.30 5.68
C MET A 290 -15.58 4.44 4.44
N ILE A 291 -14.89 3.30 4.24
CA ILE A 291 -15.00 2.49 3.02
C ILE A 291 -16.43 2.00 2.80
N CYS A 292 -17.04 1.38 3.82
CA CYS A 292 -18.39 0.83 3.72
C CYS A 292 -19.43 1.90 3.34
N LEU A 293 -19.27 3.11 3.88
CA LEU A 293 -20.18 4.23 3.64
C LEU A 293 -20.11 4.73 2.19
N VAL A 294 -18.92 4.77 1.59
CA VAL A 294 -18.77 5.16 0.18
C VAL A 294 -19.29 4.07 -0.74
N VAL A 295 -18.99 2.80 -0.46
CA VAL A 295 -19.46 1.70 -1.30
C VAL A 295 -20.98 1.55 -1.21
N ASP A 296 -21.59 1.70 -0.02
CA ASP A 296 -23.05 1.68 0.13
C ASP A 296 -23.73 2.80 -0.70
N LYS A 297 -23.13 3.99 -0.76
CA LYS A 297 -23.65 5.11 -1.56
C LYS A 297 -23.84 4.72 -3.04
N TYR A 298 -22.96 3.89 -3.58
CA TYR A 298 -22.99 3.45 -4.98
C TYR A 298 -23.40 1.97 -5.14
N PHE A 299 -23.96 1.36 -4.09
CA PHE A 299 -24.16 -0.09 -4.01
C PHE A 299 -24.99 -0.65 -5.17
N GLU A 300 -26.13 -0.03 -5.49
CA GLU A 300 -27.04 -0.56 -6.51
C GLU A 300 -26.37 -0.70 -7.88
N GLN A 301 -25.56 0.30 -8.27
CA GLN A 301 -24.83 0.27 -9.54
C GLN A 301 -23.70 -0.76 -9.51
N LEU A 302 -22.89 -0.77 -8.45
CA LEU A 302 -21.80 -1.73 -8.29
C LEU A 302 -22.33 -3.17 -8.24
N ALA A 303 -23.46 -3.39 -7.58
CA ALA A 303 -24.13 -4.68 -7.51
C ALA A 303 -24.62 -5.15 -8.89
N HIS A 304 -25.17 -4.24 -9.68
CA HIS A 304 -25.55 -4.52 -11.06
C HIS A 304 -24.33 -4.88 -11.91
N ASP A 305 -23.30 -4.04 -11.92
CA ASP A 305 -22.12 -4.20 -12.75
C ASP A 305 -21.32 -5.46 -12.37
N ALA A 306 -21.23 -5.76 -11.07
CA ALA A 306 -20.63 -7.00 -10.57
C ALA A 306 -21.38 -8.24 -11.08
N LYS A 307 -22.72 -8.23 -11.14
CA LYS A 307 -23.52 -9.32 -11.75
C LYS A 307 -23.27 -9.49 -13.24
N MET A 308 -22.88 -8.42 -13.91
CA MET A 308 -22.47 -8.44 -15.31
C MET A 308 -20.99 -8.82 -15.50
N GLY A 309 -20.26 -9.07 -14.41
CA GLY A 309 -18.86 -9.52 -14.43
C GLY A 309 -17.81 -8.41 -14.36
N ASP A 310 -18.17 -7.18 -13.98
CA ASP A 310 -17.20 -6.09 -13.82
C ASP A 310 -16.29 -6.31 -12.60
N SER A 311 -15.02 -6.61 -12.84
CA SER A 311 -14.04 -6.95 -11.80
C SER A 311 -13.82 -5.82 -10.78
N LYS A 312 -13.90 -4.56 -11.21
CA LYS A 312 -13.69 -3.41 -10.32
C LYS A 312 -14.83 -3.24 -9.32
N SER A 313 -16.07 -3.45 -9.78
CA SER A 313 -17.24 -3.44 -8.91
C SER A 313 -17.21 -4.59 -7.89
N ILE A 314 -16.79 -5.77 -8.35
CA ILE A 314 -16.53 -6.95 -7.51
C ILE A 314 -15.51 -6.59 -6.42
N ASP A 315 -14.37 -6.00 -6.78
CA ASP A 315 -13.33 -5.58 -5.83
C ASP A 315 -13.85 -4.57 -4.80
N CYS A 316 -14.60 -3.55 -5.24
CA CYS A 316 -15.20 -2.56 -4.33
C CYS A 316 -16.10 -3.21 -3.27
N LEU A 317 -16.99 -4.11 -3.70
CA LEU A 317 -17.93 -4.81 -2.82
C LEU A 317 -17.20 -5.75 -1.85
N ASN A 318 -16.20 -6.49 -2.34
CA ASN A 318 -15.35 -7.35 -1.50
C ASN A 318 -14.63 -6.57 -0.41
N ILE A 319 -13.94 -5.49 -0.80
CA ILE A 319 -13.18 -4.67 0.13
C ILE A 319 -14.13 -4.11 1.19
N ALA A 320 -15.27 -3.53 0.80
CA ALA A 320 -16.23 -3.00 1.75
C ALA A 320 -16.81 -4.07 2.69
N TYR A 321 -17.09 -5.28 2.20
CA TYR A 321 -17.57 -6.37 3.03
C TYR A 321 -16.53 -6.83 4.07
N VAL A 322 -15.26 -7.01 3.66
CA VAL A 322 -14.15 -7.30 4.58
C VAL A 322 -14.03 -6.21 5.64
N ARG A 323 -14.08 -4.94 5.23
CA ARG A 323 -13.97 -3.79 6.14
C ARG A 323 -15.16 -3.70 7.10
N ALA A 324 -16.37 -3.99 6.65
CA ALA A 324 -17.53 -4.08 7.53
C ALA A 324 -17.36 -5.20 8.58
N GLY A 325 -16.84 -6.36 8.19
CA GLY A 325 -16.50 -7.46 9.11
C GLY A 325 -15.41 -7.11 10.14
N LEU A 326 -14.54 -6.14 9.81
CA LEU A 326 -13.54 -5.61 10.73
C LEU A 326 -14.07 -4.64 11.80
N GLY A 327 -15.34 -4.26 11.70
CA GLY A 327 -15.96 -3.25 12.56
C GLY A 327 -15.77 -1.82 12.04
N ASP A 328 -15.48 -1.62 10.75
CA ASP A 328 -15.59 -0.28 10.18
C ASP A 328 -17.06 0.19 10.24
N PRO A 329 -17.30 1.51 10.48
CA PRO A 329 -18.61 2.14 10.39
C PRO A 329 -19.33 1.73 9.11
N CYS A 330 -20.49 1.11 9.27
CA CYS A 330 -21.22 0.48 8.19
C CYS A 330 -22.71 0.81 8.29
N PRO A 331 -23.40 1.11 7.18
CA PRO A 331 -24.86 1.27 7.18
C PRO A 331 -25.57 0.02 7.67
N GLU A 332 -26.70 0.22 8.33
CA GLU A 332 -27.52 -0.88 8.82
C GLU A 332 -27.94 -1.81 7.65
N GLY A 333 -27.75 -3.12 7.83
CA GLY A 333 -28.07 -4.13 6.82
C GLY A 333 -27.13 -4.21 5.62
N PHE A 334 -26.05 -3.42 5.54
CA PHE A 334 -25.10 -3.47 4.42
C PHE A 334 -24.48 -4.87 4.23
N LEU A 335 -24.03 -5.50 5.32
CA LEU A 335 -23.47 -6.86 5.28
C LEU A 335 -24.46 -7.86 4.68
N ASP A 336 -25.74 -7.78 5.07
CA ASP A 336 -26.78 -8.66 4.55
C ASP A 336 -27.04 -8.41 3.05
N LYS A 337 -27.04 -7.14 2.61
CA LYS A 337 -27.19 -6.79 1.19
C LYS A 337 -26.08 -7.38 0.34
N VAL A 338 -24.83 -7.23 0.78
CA VAL A 338 -23.66 -7.77 0.06
C VAL A 338 -23.68 -9.30 0.11
N LYS A 339 -24.01 -9.92 1.25
CA LYS A 339 -24.12 -11.37 1.39
C LYS A 339 -25.16 -12.00 0.46
N ARG A 340 -26.34 -11.39 0.33
CA ARG A 340 -27.38 -11.85 -0.62
C ARG A 340 -26.91 -11.81 -2.07
N LEU A 341 -26.02 -10.89 -2.41
CA LEU A 341 -25.41 -10.82 -3.73
C LEU A 341 -24.45 -12.00 -3.96
N PHE A 342 -23.75 -12.46 -2.92
CA PHE A 342 -22.88 -13.65 -2.95
C PHE A 342 -23.67 -14.97 -3.07
N GLU A 343 -24.81 -15.10 -2.39
CA GLU A 343 -25.62 -16.33 -2.35
C GLU A 343 -26.22 -16.72 -3.72
N GLY A 344 -26.42 -15.76 -4.62
CA GLY A 344 -27.07 -15.99 -5.92
C GLY A 344 -26.13 -16.11 -7.12
N SER A 345 -24.81 -16.00 -6.94
CA SER A 345 -23.87 -15.87 -8.07
C SER A 345 -22.45 -16.32 -7.72
N PRO A 346 -22.20 -17.65 -7.62
CA PRO A 346 -20.91 -18.22 -7.21
C PRO A 346 -19.73 -17.91 -8.16
N ASN A 347 -20.00 -17.39 -9.36
CA ASN A 347 -18.98 -17.00 -10.33
C ASN A 347 -18.50 -15.55 -10.20
N ILE A 348 -19.17 -14.71 -9.40
CA ILE A 348 -18.79 -13.29 -9.25
C ILE A 348 -17.63 -13.13 -8.26
N PHE A 349 -17.48 -14.07 -7.33
CA PHE A 349 -16.48 -14.01 -6.27
C PHE A 349 -15.78 -15.35 -6.17
N ASN A 350 -14.53 -15.42 -6.63
CA ASN A 350 -13.70 -16.62 -6.46
C ASN A 350 -13.67 -16.98 -4.96
N GLY A 351 -13.75 -18.28 -4.66
CA GLY A 351 -13.79 -18.81 -3.29
C GLY A 351 -12.70 -18.25 -2.37
N THR A 352 -11.57 -17.80 -2.91
CA THR A 352 -10.49 -17.11 -2.20
C THR A 352 -10.91 -15.83 -1.48
N ALA A 353 -11.85 -15.02 -2.01
CA ALA A 353 -12.29 -13.80 -1.34
C ALA A 353 -13.17 -14.10 -0.13
N ILE A 354 -14.12 -15.04 -0.26
CA ILE A 354 -14.99 -15.49 0.84
C ILE A 354 -14.17 -16.22 1.91
N GLU A 355 -13.22 -17.07 1.50
CA GLU A 355 -12.28 -17.73 2.42
C GLU A 355 -11.38 -16.71 3.15
N ASP A 356 -10.87 -15.69 2.44
CA ASP A 356 -10.14 -14.59 3.05
C ASP A 356 -11.02 -13.81 4.03
N ILE A 357 -12.32 -13.67 3.77
CA ILE A 357 -13.27 -13.02 4.69
C ILE A 357 -13.55 -13.86 5.93
N GLU A 358 -13.77 -15.17 5.80
CA GLU A 358 -13.96 -16.09 6.92
C GLU A 358 -12.72 -16.09 7.82
N ILE A 359 -11.54 -16.17 7.21
CA ILE A 359 -10.26 -16.05 7.90
C ILE A 359 -10.16 -14.68 8.59
N PHE A 360 -10.38 -13.57 7.89
CA PHE A 360 -10.17 -12.23 8.45
C PHE A 360 -11.14 -11.91 9.59
N SER A 361 -12.42 -12.25 9.45
CA SER A 361 -13.43 -12.02 10.49
C SER A 361 -13.16 -12.87 11.72
N ALA A 362 -12.63 -14.09 11.52
CA ALA A 362 -12.26 -15.01 12.59
C ALA A 362 -10.85 -14.78 13.13
N MET A 363 -10.13 -13.68 12.84
CA MET A 363 -8.76 -13.40 13.34
C MET A 363 -8.72 -12.31 14.42
N THR A 364 -7.66 -12.28 15.25
CA THR A 364 -7.43 -11.21 16.23
C THR A 364 -7.02 -9.89 15.56
N LYS A 365 -7.20 -8.74 16.23
CA LYS A 365 -6.80 -7.43 15.69
C LYS A 365 -5.31 -7.38 15.29
N LYS A 366 -4.41 -7.95 16.10
CA LYS A 366 -2.96 -7.98 15.81
C LYS A 366 -2.65 -8.90 14.61
N GLY A 367 -3.28 -10.08 14.51
CA GLY A 367 -3.08 -10.95 13.36
C GLY A 367 -3.66 -10.39 12.06
N ARG A 368 -4.81 -9.70 12.09
CA ARG A 368 -5.37 -9.01 10.92
C ARG A 368 -4.43 -7.94 10.38
N LEU A 369 -3.80 -7.18 11.28
CA LEU A 369 -2.77 -6.20 10.90
C LEU A 369 -1.53 -6.89 10.30
N ALA A 370 -1.09 -8.00 10.91
CA ALA A 370 0.05 -8.76 10.41
C ALA A 370 -0.21 -9.36 9.01
N LEU A 371 -1.39 -9.93 8.78
CA LEU A 371 -1.78 -10.48 7.48
C LEU A 371 -1.87 -9.39 6.43
N SER A 372 -2.48 -8.25 6.75
CA SER A 372 -2.52 -7.09 5.84
C SER A 372 -1.11 -6.59 5.47
N ASN A 373 -0.18 -6.59 6.42
CA ASN A 373 1.21 -6.21 6.15
C ASN A 373 1.95 -7.24 5.30
N ALA A 374 1.72 -8.55 5.53
CA ALA A 374 2.32 -9.63 4.77
C ALA A 374 1.82 -9.65 3.31
N GLU A 375 0.50 -9.49 3.11
CA GLU A 375 -0.10 -9.38 1.78
C GLU A 375 0.40 -8.15 1.03
N ARG A 376 0.51 -6.99 1.71
CA ARG A 376 1.08 -5.78 1.10
C ARG A 376 2.53 -6.00 0.64
N LEU A 377 3.35 -6.64 1.48
CA LEU A 377 4.74 -6.95 1.15
C LEU A 377 4.82 -7.92 -0.03
N PHE A 378 3.94 -8.92 -0.07
CA PHE A 378 3.84 -9.88 -1.17
C PHE A 378 3.48 -9.20 -2.49
N SER A 379 2.48 -8.32 -2.51
CA SER A 379 2.06 -7.59 -3.71
C SER A 379 3.17 -6.69 -4.25
N LEU A 380 3.86 -5.94 -3.39
CA LEU A 380 4.96 -5.06 -3.80
C LEU A 380 6.16 -5.82 -4.38
N SER A 381 6.30 -7.10 -4.06
CA SER A 381 7.46 -7.90 -4.49
C SER A 381 7.25 -8.64 -5.82
N GLN A 382 6.03 -8.62 -6.38
CA GLN A 382 5.74 -9.21 -7.69
C GLN A 382 6.41 -8.44 -8.84
N ASP A 383 6.62 -7.13 -8.67
CA ASP A 383 7.13 -6.25 -9.73
C ASP A 383 8.66 -6.05 -9.71
N ASP A 384 9.33 -6.37 -8.61
CA ASP A 384 10.73 -5.95 -8.38
C ASP A 384 11.80 -7.02 -8.69
N GLY A 385 11.43 -8.18 -9.26
CA GLY A 385 12.41 -9.22 -9.60
C GLY A 385 13.21 -9.74 -8.40
N VAL A 386 12.61 -9.73 -7.21
CA VAL A 386 13.25 -10.00 -5.92
C VAL A 386 13.94 -11.36 -5.92
N VAL A 387 15.27 -11.35 -5.76
CA VAL A 387 16.12 -12.56 -5.74
C VAL A 387 15.95 -13.36 -4.45
N ASP A 388 15.56 -12.72 -3.33
CA ASP A 388 15.36 -13.33 -2.01
C ASP A 388 14.01 -12.96 -1.36
N ALA A 389 13.06 -13.88 -1.40
CA ALA A 389 11.72 -13.74 -0.84
C ALA A 389 11.59 -14.23 0.62
N SER A 390 12.71 -14.52 1.31
CA SER A 390 12.71 -15.03 2.70
C SER A 390 11.94 -14.13 3.66
N HIS A 391 12.07 -12.81 3.49
CA HIS A 391 11.39 -11.81 4.33
C HIS A 391 9.86 -11.81 4.13
N ILE A 392 9.39 -12.13 2.91
CA ILE A 392 7.96 -12.25 2.58
C ILE A 392 7.38 -13.49 3.26
N ALA A 393 8.06 -14.63 3.11
CA ALA A 393 7.63 -15.87 3.76
C ALA A 393 7.59 -15.71 5.30
N LEU A 394 8.61 -15.09 5.89
CA LEU A 394 8.64 -14.82 7.33
C LEU A 394 7.49 -13.92 7.79
N ALA A 395 7.10 -12.92 6.98
CA ALA A 395 5.98 -12.06 7.29
C ALA A 395 4.66 -12.84 7.41
N PHE A 396 4.44 -13.84 6.54
CA PHE A 396 3.27 -14.71 6.63
C PHE A 396 3.28 -15.60 7.88
N PHE A 397 4.39 -16.27 8.22
CA PHE A 397 4.43 -17.09 9.45
C PHE A 397 4.24 -16.25 10.72
N ARG A 398 4.67 -14.99 10.70
CA ARG A 398 4.43 -14.07 11.82
C ARG A 398 2.94 -13.81 12.06
N VAL A 399 2.08 -14.00 11.06
CA VAL A 399 0.63 -13.95 11.24
C VAL A 399 0.15 -15.04 12.20
N LEU A 400 0.61 -16.29 12.00
CA LEU A 400 0.31 -17.40 12.91
C LEU A 400 0.85 -17.09 14.31
N GLU A 401 2.03 -16.46 14.42
CA GLU A 401 2.61 -16.08 15.72
C GLU A 401 1.67 -15.16 16.50
N PHE A 402 1.13 -14.13 15.83
CA PHE A 402 0.20 -13.20 16.45
C PHE A 402 -1.13 -13.87 16.83
N GLU A 403 -1.65 -14.77 16.00
CA GLU A 403 -2.89 -15.48 16.31
C GLU A 403 -2.74 -16.44 17.49
N TYR A 404 -1.67 -17.25 17.54
CA TYR A 404 -1.39 -18.10 18.71
C TYR A 404 -1.20 -17.28 19.98
N ASN A 405 -0.47 -16.15 19.90
CA ASN A 405 -0.28 -15.31 21.08
C ASN A 405 -1.60 -14.68 21.57
N GLY A 406 -2.44 -14.23 20.65
CA GLY A 406 -3.71 -13.59 20.97
C GLY A 406 -4.77 -14.56 21.47
N ARG A 407 -4.87 -15.74 20.88
CA ARG A 407 -5.96 -16.71 21.11
C ARG A 407 -5.62 -17.83 22.08
N LEU A 408 -4.35 -18.22 22.17
CA LEU A 408 -3.90 -19.30 23.03
C LEU A 408 -3.10 -18.76 24.21
N ILE A 409 -1.95 -18.12 23.94
CA ILE A 409 -0.98 -17.81 25.00
C ILE A 409 -1.55 -16.82 25.99
N LYS A 410 -2.11 -15.69 25.52
CA LYS A 410 -2.66 -14.69 26.43
C LYS A 410 -3.80 -15.26 27.29
N PRO A 411 -4.85 -15.91 26.74
CA PRO A 411 -5.89 -16.54 27.57
C PRO A 411 -5.36 -17.63 28.51
N LEU A 412 -4.37 -18.41 28.08
CA LEU A 412 -3.73 -19.43 28.92
C LEU A 412 -3.00 -18.77 30.09
N MET A 413 -2.24 -17.70 29.84
CA MET A 413 -1.60 -16.92 30.88
C MET A 413 -2.63 -16.31 31.83
N ASP A 414 -3.72 -15.72 31.33
CA ASP A 414 -4.74 -15.08 32.17
C ASP A 414 -5.39 -16.09 33.14
N LYS A 415 -5.61 -17.34 32.71
CA LYS A 415 -6.21 -18.41 33.53
C LYS A 415 -5.22 -19.20 34.39
N LEU A 416 -3.93 -19.14 34.09
CA LEU A 416 -2.90 -19.91 34.79
C LEU A 416 -2.62 -19.33 36.17
N ASP A 417 -2.74 -20.16 37.21
CA ASP A 417 -2.22 -19.84 38.53
C ASP A 417 -0.70 -20.04 38.54
N PHE A 418 0.04 -18.94 38.37
CA PHE A 418 1.49 -18.99 38.30
C PHE A 418 2.13 -19.34 39.64
N ASP A 419 1.48 -19.03 40.78
CA ASP A 419 2.00 -19.36 42.11
C ASP A 419 1.99 -20.87 42.32
N LYS A 420 0.91 -21.53 41.88
CA LYS A 420 0.82 -22.98 41.86
C LYS A 420 1.91 -23.60 40.97
N ILE A 421 2.14 -23.06 39.78
CA ILE A 421 3.22 -23.54 38.89
C ILE A 421 4.59 -23.37 39.54
N ARG A 422 4.87 -22.23 40.18
CA ARG A 422 6.12 -21.97 40.90
C ARG A 422 6.36 -22.95 42.05
N HIS A 423 5.28 -23.33 42.74
CA HIS A 423 5.34 -24.32 43.81
C HIS A 423 5.59 -25.73 43.28
N ILE A 424 4.82 -26.17 42.26
CA ILE A 424 4.94 -27.51 41.66
C ILE A 424 6.33 -27.74 41.07
N THR A 425 6.89 -26.73 40.39
CA THR A 425 8.20 -26.83 39.76
C THR A 425 9.35 -26.53 40.73
N GLY A 426 9.09 -25.94 41.90
CA GLY A 426 10.16 -25.45 42.78
C GLY A 426 10.87 -24.18 42.26
N TYR A 427 10.33 -23.51 41.23
CA TYR A 427 10.91 -22.30 40.61
C TYR A 427 11.21 -21.19 41.64
N GLN A 428 10.43 -21.11 42.71
CA GLN A 428 10.63 -20.13 43.80
C GLN A 428 12.01 -20.23 44.49
N PHE A 429 12.65 -21.41 44.46
CA PHE A 429 13.93 -21.66 45.12
C PHE A 429 15.14 -21.27 44.26
N LEU A 430 14.96 -20.98 42.96
CA LEU A 430 16.06 -20.61 42.05
C LEU A 430 16.72 -19.27 42.36
N ARG A 431 15.96 -18.33 42.92
CA ARG A 431 16.46 -17.00 43.28
C ARG A 431 17.18 -16.98 44.63
N ARG A 432 17.14 -18.07 45.41
CA ARG A 432 17.70 -18.14 46.77
C ARG A 432 18.41 -19.48 47.01
N GLU A 433 19.70 -19.50 46.66
CA GLU A 433 20.78 -20.39 47.14
C GLU A 433 20.82 -21.90 46.76
N LYS A 434 22.07 -22.32 46.47
CA LYS A 434 22.71 -23.65 46.38
C LYS A 434 21.95 -24.81 45.70
N ARG A 435 22.47 -25.15 44.50
CA ARG A 435 22.21 -26.25 43.55
C ARG A 435 22.10 -27.71 44.09
N SER A 436 21.98 -27.97 45.39
CA SER A 436 22.17 -29.34 45.91
C SER A 436 20.93 -30.23 46.02
N VAL A 437 19.73 -29.77 45.64
CA VAL A 437 18.53 -30.63 45.48
C VAL A 437 17.72 -30.11 44.29
N ILE A 438 18.21 -30.34 43.07
CA ILE A 438 17.41 -30.08 41.88
C ILE A 438 16.68 -31.38 41.55
N ASP A 439 15.37 -31.37 41.78
CA ASP A 439 14.47 -32.44 41.37
C ASP A 439 14.53 -32.59 39.84
N ARG A 440 14.59 -33.81 39.30
CA ARG A 440 14.74 -34.07 37.85
C ARG A 440 13.63 -33.42 37.02
N ASP A 441 12.47 -33.20 37.61
CA ASP A 441 11.29 -32.62 36.96
C ASP A 441 11.38 -31.09 36.81
N PHE A 442 12.27 -30.41 37.55
CA PHE A 442 12.46 -28.97 37.43
C PHE A 442 13.29 -28.59 36.19
N GLU A 443 14.34 -29.36 35.88
CA GLU A 443 15.28 -29.03 34.79
C GLU A 443 14.62 -29.15 33.40
N SER A 444 13.60 -30.00 33.29
CA SER A 444 12.85 -30.24 32.05
C SER A 444 11.93 -29.06 31.65
N TRP A 445 11.38 -28.32 32.60
CA TRP A 445 10.42 -27.22 32.37
C TRP A 445 11.03 -25.81 32.45
N LYS A 446 12.29 -25.69 32.86
CA LYS A 446 12.93 -24.40 33.15
C LYS A 446 12.73 -23.35 32.06
N ARG A 447 12.97 -23.71 30.79
CA ARG A 447 12.88 -22.78 29.65
C ARG A 447 11.47 -22.24 29.48
N GLU A 448 10.47 -23.11 29.56
CA GLU A 448 9.06 -22.75 29.39
C GLU A 448 8.57 -21.92 30.58
N ILE A 449 8.98 -22.25 31.81
CA ILE A 449 8.63 -21.47 33.00
C ILE A 449 9.27 -20.08 32.98
N ASP A 450 10.51 -19.95 32.50
CA ASP A 450 11.15 -18.64 32.31
C ASP A 450 10.36 -17.76 31.32
N GLU A 451 9.92 -18.33 30.18
CA GLU A 451 9.08 -17.61 29.21
C GLU A 451 7.72 -17.22 29.81
N ILE A 452 7.04 -18.13 30.51
CA ILE A 452 5.78 -17.86 31.21
C ILE A 452 5.96 -16.75 32.26
N SER A 453 7.05 -16.80 33.02
CA SER A 453 7.40 -15.80 34.05
C SER A 453 7.56 -14.40 33.44
N LEU A 454 8.26 -14.30 32.31
CA LEU A 454 8.46 -13.02 31.60
C LEU A 454 7.13 -12.42 31.12
N ILE A 455 6.19 -13.26 30.70
CA ILE A 455 4.87 -12.80 30.24
C ILE A 455 3.98 -12.41 31.41
N LYS A 456 3.92 -13.25 32.46
CA LYS A 456 3.17 -12.96 33.69
C LYS A 456 3.66 -11.72 34.42
N SER A 457 4.95 -11.38 34.30
CA SER A 457 5.53 -10.16 34.88
C SER A 457 5.46 -8.94 33.97
N HIS A 458 4.81 -9.05 32.80
CA HIS A 458 4.70 -7.98 31.79
C HIS A 458 6.04 -7.46 31.25
N VAL A 459 7.13 -8.23 31.42
CA VAL A 459 8.43 -7.93 30.80
C VAL A 459 8.40 -8.25 29.31
N ARG A 460 7.59 -9.23 28.90
CA ARG A 460 7.38 -9.64 27.50
C ARG A 460 5.90 -9.77 27.21
N GLU A 461 5.45 -9.35 26.03
CA GLU A 461 4.03 -9.50 25.65
C GLU A 461 3.72 -10.85 24.98
N THR A 462 4.70 -11.48 24.32
CA THR A 462 4.46 -12.61 23.39
C THR A 462 5.53 -13.68 23.47
N MET A 463 5.15 -14.94 23.20
CA MET A 463 6.08 -16.05 22.93
C MET A 463 6.39 -16.16 21.44
N THR A 464 7.59 -16.62 21.08
CA THR A 464 7.91 -16.96 19.68
C THR A 464 7.24 -18.26 19.26
N LEU A 465 6.95 -18.44 17.96
CA LEU A 465 6.36 -19.69 17.42
C LEU A 465 7.08 -20.97 17.91
N GLY A 466 8.41 -20.96 17.89
CA GLY A 466 9.20 -22.11 18.34
C GLY A 466 9.04 -22.41 19.83
N SER A 467 8.90 -21.37 20.68
CA SER A 467 8.61 -21.55 22.10
C SER A 467 7.18 -22.06 22.34
N ILE A 468 6.21 -21.58 21.55
CA ILE A 468 4.80 -22.01 21.63
C ILE A 468 4.69 -23.50 21.29
N ARG A 469 5.32 -23.94 20.19
CA ARG A 469 5.30 -25.34 19.79
C ARG A 469 5.91 -26.25 20.84
N GLU A 470 7.09 -25.89 21.37
CA GLU A 470 7.74 -26.72 22.39
C GLU A 470 6.92 -26.81 23.67
N LEU A 471 6.25 -25.72 24.05
CA LEU A 471 5.30 -25.71 25.17
C LEU A 471 4.15 -26.69 24.92
N LEU A 472 3.48 -26.60 23.76
CA LEU A 472 2.38 -27.49 23.39
C LEU A 472 2.80 -28.97 23.40
N ARG A 473 3.94 -29.25 22.77
CA ARG A 473 4.54 -30.59 22.69
C ARG A 473 4.79 -31.17 24.08
N LYS A 474 5.38 -30.38 24.98
CA LYS A 474 5.64 -30.82 26.36
C LYS A 474 4.35 -31.07 27.15
N ILE A 475 3.33 -30.22 27.00
CA ILE A 475 2.03 -30.40 27.67
C ILE A 475 1.34 -31.69 27.20
N ARG A 476 1.51 -32.09 25.94
CA ARG A 476 0.91 -33.31 25.39
C ARG A 476 1.69 -34.58 25.77
N PHE A 477 3.01 -34.58 25.59
CA PHE A 477 3.85 -35.80 25.69
C PHE A 477 4.39 -36.11 27.09
N SER A 478 4.36 -35.16 28.02
CA SER A 478 4.65 -35.45 29.43
C SER A 478 3.78 -36.62 29.89
N ASN A 479 4.37 -37.57 30.62
CA ASN A 479 3.61 -38.68 31.19
C ASN A 479 2.63 -38.11 32.22
N THR A 480 1.40 -37.83 31.80
CA THR A 480 0.44 -36.98 32.51
C THR A 480 0.03 -37.52 33.87
N HIS A 481 0.44 -38.74 34.24
CA HIS A 481 0.24 -39.30 35.58
C HIS A 481 1.35 -38.98 36.58
N LEU A 482 2.53 -38.51 36.12
CA LEU A 482 3.69 -38.23 36.97
C LEU A 482 4.16 -36.77 36.91
N ASP A 483 3.84 -36.03 35.83
CA ASP A 483 4.24 -34.62 35.68
C ASP A 483 3.13 -33.66 36.12
N ALA A 484 3.24 -33.17 37.36
CA ALA A 484 2.27 -32.24 37.94
C ALA A 484 2.22 -30.86 37.23
N CYS A 485 3.33 -30.41 36.63
CA CYS A 485 3.37 -29.14 35.90
C CYS A 485 2.58 -29.27 34.60
N ALA A 486 2.82 -30.37 33.88
CA ALA A 486 2.07 -30.66 32.68
C ALA A 486 0.58 -30.89 32.95
N GLN A 487 0.22 -31.57 34.04
CA GLN A 487 -1.18 -31.73 34.45
C GLN A 487 -1.88 -30.38 34.61
N GLU A 488 -1.23 -29.43 35.29
CA GLU A 488 -1.81 -28.11 35.51
C GLU A 488 -1.94 -27.32 34.21
N LEU A 489 -0.90 -27.32 33.36
CA LEU A 489 -0.96 -26.66 32.05
C LEU A 489 -1.99 -27.31 31.12
N ASN A 490 -2.11 -28.63 31.13
CA ASN A 490 -3.11 -29.38 30.36
C ASN A 490 -4.53 -29.11 30.87
N ARG A 491 -4.71 -28.94 32.19
CA ARG A 491 -5.99 -28.51 32.76
C ARG A 491 -6.38 -27.13 32.24
N VAL A 492 -5.45 -26.18 32.20
CA VAL A 492 -5.72 -24.80 31.76
C VAL A 492 -5.89 -24.71 30.24
N ILE A 493 -5.11 -25.45 29.44
CA ILE A 493 -5.24 -25.45 27.97
C ILE A 493 -6.63 -25.93 27.54
N LYS A 494 -7.21 -26.88 28.27
CA LYS A 494 -8.57 -27.36 28.02
C LYS A 494 -9.66 -26.30 28.25
N LEU A 495 -9.36 -25.24 29.00
CA LEU A 495 -10.29 -24.13 29.29
C LEU A 495 -10.21 -23.00 28.26
N VAL A 496 -9.26 -23.07 27.33
CA VAL A 496 -9.08 -22.05 26.26
C VAL A 496 -9.36 -22.61 24.87
N LEU A 497 -9.53 -23.93 24.75
CA LEU A 497 -9.82 -24.62 23.49
C LEU A 497 -11.30 -25.00 23.38
N THR A 498 -11.84 -24.91 22.17
CA THR A 498 -13.16 -25.47 21.81
C THR A 498 -13.10 -27.00 21.76
N PRO A 499 -14.23 -27.73 21.63
CA PRO A 499 -14.21 -29.17 21.35
C PRO A 499 -13.34 -29.53 20.14
N GLU A 500 -13.44 -28.76 19.06
CA GLU A 500 -12.63 -28.92 17.85
C GLU A 500 -11.15 -28.66 18.13
N GLY A 501 -10.82 -27.62 18.90
CA GLY A 501 -9.46 -27.32 19.33
C GLY A 501 -8.85 -28.38 20.25
N LEU A 502 -9.68 -29.02 21.09
CA LEU A 502 -9.25 -30.16 21.91
C LEU A 502 -8.88 -31.37 21.05
N THR A 503 -9.70 -31.67 20.04
CA THR A 503 -9.39 -32.71 19.07
C THR A 503 -8.11 -32.38 18.31
N ALA A 504 -7.97 -31.15 17.83
CA ALA A 504 -6.77 -30.67 17.14
C ALA A 504 -5.51 -30.72 18.04
N PHE A 505 -5.66 -30.49 19.36
CA PHE A 505 -4.55 -30.61 20.31
C PHE A 505 -4.13 -32.07 20.53
N GLN A 506 -5.10 -32.99 20.60
CA GLN A 506 -4.84 -34.42 20.76
C GLN A 506 -4.23 -35.05 19.50
N LEU A 507 -4.66 -34.60 18.31
CA LEU A 507 -4.21 -35.08 17.01
C LEU A 507 -2.99 -34.34 16.45
N GLU A 508 -2.33 -33.52 17.27
CA GLU A 508 -1.09 -32.81 16.93
C GLU A 508 -1.23 -31.64 15.95
N TYR A 509 -2.43 -31.36 15.42
CA TYR A 509 -2.67 -30.26 14.47
C TYR A 509 -2.30 -28.87 15.00
N LEU A 510 -2.46 -28.62 16.31
CA LEU A 510 -2.00 -27.38 16.93
C LEU A 510 -0.47 -27.20 16.86
N GLU A 511 0.29 -28.28 16.78
CA GLU A 511 1.75 -28.28 16.63
C GLU A 511 2.17 -28.34 15.16
N ASP A 512 1.39 -29.03 14.31
CA ASP A 512 1.63 -29.11 12.85
C ASP A 512 1.51 -27.74 12.18
N ALA A 513 0.57 -26.90 12.61
CA ALA A 513 0.50 -25.49 12.20
C ALA A 513 1.79 -24.70 12.52
N LEU A 514 2.63 -25.24 13.40
CA LEU A 514 3.91 -24.70 13.84
C LEU A 514 5.11 -25.59 13.40
N SER A 515 4.89 -26.49 12.43
CA SER A 515 5.85 -27.54 12.04
C SER A 515 7.27 -27.01 11.83
N GLN A 516 8.26 -27.76 12.34
CA GLN A 516 9.67 -27.42 12.16
C GLN A 516 10.12 -27.61 10.72
N THR A 517 9.52 -28.55 10.00
CA THR A 517 9.87 -28.83 8.60
C THR A 517 9.54 -27.64 7.72
N ASP A 518 8.37 -27.03 7.95
CA ASP A 518 7.98 -25.79 7.29
C ASP A 518 8.81 -24.62 7.83
N LEU A 519 8.82 -24.36 9.14
CA LEU A 519 9.57 -23.23 9.74
C LEU A 519 11.09 -23.23 9.48
N SER A 520 11.72 -24.40 9.31
CA SER A 520 13.17 -24.52 9.03
C SER A 520 13.51 -24.25 7.56
N ALA A 521 12.57 -24.44 6.64
CA ALA A 521 12.71 -23.99 5.25
C ALA A 521 12.74 -22.46 5.13
N TYR A 522 12.22 -21.73 6.13
CA TYR A 522 12.15 -20.25 6.15
C TYR A 522 13.19 -19.59 7.08
N ARG A 523 13.91 -20.35 7.91
CA ARG A 523 14.84 -19.82 8.94
C ARG A 523 16.32 -19.76 8.51
N ASN A 524 16.65 -20.04 7.26
CA ASN A 524 18.04 -20.06 6.80
C ASN A 524 18.41 -18.76 6.05
N PRO A 525 19.17 -17.87 6.70
CA PRO A 525 20.40 -17.40 6.10
C PRO A 525 21.55 -17.83 7.01
N GLY A 526 21.98 -19.09 6.84
CA GLY A 526 23.15 -19.65 7.50
C GLY A 526 24.21 -20.03 6.48
N ALA A 527 24.92 -19.04 5.93
CA ALA A 527 26.25 -19.10 5.28
C ALA A 527 26.54 -20.16 4.17
N HIS A 528 25.68 -21.14 3.87
CA HIS A 528 26.07 -22.29 3.05
C HIS A 528 25.06 -22.76 1.99
N THR A 529 23.80 -22.29 1.92
CA THR A 529 22.86 -22.70 0.85
C THR A 529 21.72 -21.68 0.56
N GLY A 530 21.88 -20.84 -0.47
CA GLY A 530 20.80 -20.41 -1.40
C GLY A 530 19.71 -19.42 -0.96
N PHE A 531 19.38 -18.48 -1.85
CA PHE A 531 18.24 -17.56 -1.77
C PHE A 531 16.88 -18.30 -1.76
N LEU A 532 15.85 -17.73 -1.12
CA LEU A 532 14.48 -18.27 -1.16
C LEU A 532 13.71 -17.66 -2.33
N SER A 533 13.18 -18.50 -3.22
CA SER A 533 12.46 -18.04 -4.42
C SER A 533 11.06 -17.49 -4.08
N PHE A 534 10.55 -16.59 -4.91
CA PHE A 534 9.17 -16.09 -4.77
C PHE A 534 8.12 -17.21 -4.74
N SER A 535 8.34 -18.31 -5.48
CA SER A 535 7.48 -19.51 -5.43
C SER A 535 7.34 -20.08 -4.00
N LYS A 536 8.44 -20.10 -3.23
CA LYS A 536 8.40 -20.53 -1.83
C LYS A 536 7.68 -19.55 -0.91
N ALA A 537 7.67 -18.24 -1.24
CA ALA A 537 6.82 -17.29 -0.55
C ALA A 537 5.33 -17.46 -0.89
N CYS A 538 4.99 -17.87 -2.13
CA CYS A 538 3.63 -18.28 -2.49
C CYS A 538 3.18 -19.50 -1.67
N GLU A 539 4.02 -20.54 -1.57
CA GLU A 539 3.74 -21.72 -0.73
C GLU A 539 3.50 -21.32 0.74
N ALA A 540 4.34 -20.44 1.30
CA ALA A 540 4.16 -19.93 2.66
C ALA A 540 2.82 -19.23 2.85
N ARG A 541 2.40 -18.41 1.88
CA ARG A 541 1.11 -17.71 1.88
C ARG A 541 -0.06 -18.70 1.92
N GLU A 542 -0.04 -19.73 1.08
CA GLU A 542 -1.10 -20.75 1.03
C GLU A 542 -1.14 -21.59 2.31
N ILE A 543 0.02 -22.01 2.84
CA ILE A 543 0.12 -22.75 4.11
C ILE A 543 -0.47 -21.93 5.26
N VAL A 544 -0.10 -20.66 5.36
CA VAL A 544 -0.60 -19.79 6.44
C VAL A 544 -2.10 -19.58 6.31
N ARG A 545 -2.62 -19.32 5.10
CA ARG A 545 -4.06 -19.18 4.86
C ARG A 545 -4.83 -20.43 5.25
N TYR A 546 -4.33 -21.62 4.88
CA TYR A 546 -4.90 -22.89 5.29
C TYR A 546 -5.01 -23.00 6.82
N TRP A 547 -3.91 -22.77 7.54
CA TRP A 547 -3.92 -22.88 9.00
C TRP A 547 -4.77 -21.82 9.68
N LEU A 548 -4.83 -20.61 9.16
CA LEU A 548 -5.69 -19.55 9.72
C LEU A 548 -7.17 -19.93 9.67
N LYS A 549 -7.60 -20.63 8.61
CA LYS A 549 -8.96 -21.14 8.48
C LYS A 549 -9.28 -22.15 9.59
N GLU A 550 -8.40 -23.14 9.77
CA GLU A 550 -8.55 -24.17 10.80
C GLU A 550 -8.54 -23.56 12.22
N MET A 551 -7.59 -22.66 12.49
CA MET A 551 -7.43 -21.97 13.78
C MET A 551 -8.66 -21.16 14.20
N GLY A 552 -9.48 -20.71 13.24
CA GLY A 552 -10.74 -20.01 13.52
C GLY A 552 -11.69 -20.82 14.41
N THR A 553 -11.60 -22.16 14.37
CA THR A 553 -12.49 -23.06 15.12
C THR A 553 -11.90 -23.58 16.43
N TRP A 554 -10.59 -23.43 16.67
CA TRP A 554 -9.90 -24.14 17.75
C TRP A 554 -9.92 -23.45 19.12
N PHE A 555 -10.07 -22.12 19.15
CA PHE A 555 -9.91 -21.34 20.37
C PHE A 555 -11.25 -20.74 20.81
N MET A 556 -11.48 -20.72 22.13
CA MET A 556 -12.64 -20.02 22.68
C MET A 556 -12.52 -18.50 22.42
N ALA A 557 -13.66 -17.85 22.16
CA ALA A 557 -13.74 -16.43 21.83
C ALA A 557 -13.27 -15.50 22.96
#